data_AF-A0A316D841-F1
#
_entry.id   AF-A0A316D841-F1
#
_cell.length_a   1.000
_cell.length_b   1.000
_cell.length_c   1.000
_cell.angle_alpha   90.00
_cell.angle_beta   90.00
_cell.angle_gamma   90.00
#
_symmetry.space_group_name_H-M   'P 1'
#
loop_
_entity.id
_entity.type
_entity.pdbx_description
1 polymer ?
#
loop_
_entity_poly.entity_id
_entity_poly.type
_entity_poly.pdbx_seq_one_letter_code
_entity_poly.pdbx_strand_id
1 'polypeptide(L)'
;MSQLANTLQALGLNEETVHTGVWKAGAEESPAYLSTRPEFPSLLRPTIITLQKLEDLQAVIGTTDSPTLTDLQLPAAWPVENADLTAKELDGEQEVQVYQALLAALTGHQAAVESYAEILAKRYFPMKLGVFAAEDIVVQAGQQLIIEPQGHDPVVVTCNSITLEPGAQIVCEAPVIMNVETFVKQTNAQGAN
;
A
#
# COMPACT_ATOMS: atom_id res chain seq x y z
N MET A 1 -4.55 1.81 -21.10
CA MET A 1 -4.26 0.62 -20.28
C MET A 1 -4.89 0.85 -18.92
N SER A 2 -5.53 -0.18 -18.34
CA SER A 2 -6.18 -0.07 -17.02
C SER A 2 -5.16 0.13 -15.91
N GLN A 3 -5.59 0.66 -14.77
CA GLN A 3 -4.71 0.87 -13.61
C GLN A 3 -4.14 -0.45 -13.08
N LEU A 4 -4.94 -1.51 -13.15
CA LEU A 4 -4.53 -2.87 -12.84
C LEU A 4 -3.36 -3.32 -13.74
N ALA A 5 -3.49 -3.21 -15.06
CA ALA A 5 -2.45 -3.62 -16.00
C ALA A 5 -1.15 -2.82 -15.80
N ASN A 6 -1.25 -1.50 -15.56
CA ASN A 6 -0.08 -0.66 -15.29
C ASN A 6 0.65 -1.10 -14.01
N THR A 7 -0.09 -1.39 -12.93
CA THR A 7 0.48 -1.83 -11.66
C THR A 7 1.17 -3.18 -11.80
N LEU A 8 0.52 -4.15 -12.47
CA LEU A 8 1.12 -5.46 -12.70
C LEU A 8 2.41 -5.35 -13.52
N GLN A 9 2.40 -4.55 -14.59
CA GLN A 9 3.59 -4.32 -15.40
C GLN A 9 4.73 -3.69 -14.60
N ALA A 10 4.44 -2.66 -13.79
CA ALA A 10 5.44 -2.02 -12.92
C ALA A 10 6.05 -3.00 -11.92
N LEU A 11 5.28 -4.01 -11.50
CA LEU A 11 5.70 -5.05 -10.57
C LEU A 11 6.29 -6.30 -11.24
N GLY A 12 6.37 -6.33 -12.57
CA GLY A 12 6.80 -7.52 -13.31
C GLY A 12 5.85 -8.72 -13.14
N LEU A 13 4.59 -8.46 -12.77
CA LEU A 13 3.54 -9.46 -12.62
C LEU A 13 2.72 -9.61 -13.90
N ASN A 14 2.05 -10.75 -14.03
CA ASN A 14 1.21 -11.08 -15.18
C ASN A 14 -0.25 -11.32 -14.75
N GLU A 15 -1.14 -11.50 -15.74
CA GLU A 15 -2.57 -11.71 -15.50
C GLU A 15 -2.87 -13.00 -14.71
N GLU A 16 -1.96 -13.99 -14.68
CA GLU A 16 -2.14 -15.22 -13.89
C GLU A 16 -2.12 -14.96 -12.37
N THR A 17 -1.59 -13.82 -11.95
CA THR A 17 -1.62 -13.36 -10.55
C THR A 17 -2.93 -12.67 -10.17
N VAL A 18 -3.78 -12.37 -11.16
CA VAL A 18 -5.06 -11.68 -10.96
C VAL A 18 -6.15 -12.69 -10.67
N HIS A 19 -6.85 -12.48 -9.56
CA HIS A 19 -8.08 -13.18 -9.28
C HIS A 19 -9.23 -12.63 -10.16
N THR A 20 -9.66 -13.41 -11.14
CA THR A 20 -10.72 -13.03 -12.09
C THR A 20 -12.12 -13.08 -11.45
N GLY A 21 -13.04 -12.24 -11.92
CA GLY A 21 -14.42 -12.16 -11.48
C GLY A 21 -14.68 -11.22 -10.31
N VAL A 22 -15.91 -11.29 -9.79
CA VAL A 22 -16.37 -10.48 -8.64
C VAL A 22 -16.16 -11.24 -7.35
N TRP A 23 -15.29 -10.70 -6.49
CA TRP A 23 -14.98 -11.26 -5.19
C TRP A 23 -15.80 -10.58 -4.10
N LYS A 24 -16.41 -11.36 -3.20
CA LYS A 24 -17.29 -10.84 -2.15
C LYS A 24 -16.70 -11.10 -0.77
N ALA A 25 -16.23 -10.04 -0.12
CA ALA A 25 -15.86 -10.06 1.28
C ALA A 25 -17.14 -10.10 2.14
N GLY A 26 -17.32 -11.20 2.88
CA GLY A 26 -18.48 -11.43 3.76
C GLY A 26 -19.43 -12.55 3.34
N ALA A 27 -19.16 -13.26 2.23
CA ALA A 27 -20.09 -14.27 1.71
C ALA A 27 -20.13 -15.56 2.55
N GLU A 28 -19.04 -15.89 3.25
CA GLU A 28 -18.90 -17.13 4.02
C GLU A 28 -18.38 -16.90 5.46
N GLU A 29 -17.46 -15.95 5.67
CA GLU A 29 -16.93 -15.59 7.00
C GLU A 29 -16.70 -14.08 7.13
N SER A 30 -16.84 -13.57 8.36
CA SER A 30 -16.62 -12.17 8.73
C SER A 30 -15.75 -12.09 9.98
N PRO A 31 -14.70 -11.25 9.99
CA PRO A 31 -14.24 -10.40 8.88
C PRO A 31 -13.52 -11.20 7.77
N ALA A 32 -13.46 -10.64 6.56
CA ALA A 32 -12.64 -11.19 5.47
C ALA A 32 -11.25 -10.55 5.49
N TYR A 33 -10.20 -11.34 5.19
CA TYR A 33 -8.82 -10.88 5.27
C TYR A 33 -8.13 -10.79 3.91
N LEU A 34 -7.26 -9.81 3.72
CA LEU A 34 -6.15 -9.85 2.77
C LEU A 34 -4.87 -9.91 3.59
N SER A 35 -4.28 -11.09 3.69
CA SER A 35 -3.14 -11.34 4.58
C SER A 35 -2.03 -12.14 3.93
N THR A 36 -0.79 -11.79 4.28
CA THR A 36 0.39 -12.59 3.97
C THR A 36 0.76 -13.56 5.11
N ARG A 37 0.07 -13.49 6.25
CA ARG A 37 0.26 -14.38 7.40
C ARG A 37 -0.52 -15.67 7.17
N PRO A 38 0.08 -16.85 7.40
CA PRO A 38 -0.59 -18.13 7.21
C PRO A 38 -1.70 -18.40 8.24
N GLU A 39 -1.71 -17.70 9.38
CA GLU A 39 -2.75 -17.83 10.40
C GLU A 39 -4.10 -17.19 10.03
N PHE A 40 -4.12 -16.26 9.07
CA PHE A 40 -5.36 -15.65 8.60
C PHE A 40 -5.82 -16.31 7.30
N PRO A 41 -7.11 -16.68 7.18
CA PRO A 41 -7.68 -17.15 5.93
C PRO A 41 -7.80 -15.98 4.95
N SER A 42 -6.73 -15.71 4.21
CA SER A 42 -6.71 -14.65 3.21
C SER A 42 -7.64 -14.99 2.05
N LEU A 43 -8.53 -14.05 1.73
CA LEU A 43 -9.53 -14.14 0.67
C LEU A 43 -8.88 -14.24 -0.72
N LEU A 44 -7.78 -13.52 -0.91
CA LEU A 44 -6.98 -13.55 -2.13
C LEU A 44 -5.60 -14.10 -1.82
N ARG A 45 -4.99 -14.80 -2.78
CA ARG A 45 -3.64 -15.30 -2.63
C ARG A 45 -2.66 -14.12 -2.79
N PRO A 46 -1.78 -13.86 -1.82
CA PRO A 46 -0.77 -12.83 -1.99
C PRO A 46 0.31 -13.31 -2.96
N THR A 47 0.77 -12.40 -3.81
CA THR A 47 2.05 -12.53 -4.51
C THR A 47 3.08 -11.71 -3.75
N ILE A 48 4.14 -12.35 -3.26
CA ILE A 48 5.23 -11.66 -2.57
C ILE A 48 6.30 -11.29 -3.57
N ILE A 49 6.60 -10.01 -3.66
CA ILE A 49 7.70 -9.49 -4.49
C ILE A 49 8.74 -8.81 -3.61
N THR A 50 9.92 -8.54 -4.18
CA THR A 50 11.00 -7.83 -3.49
C THR A 50 11.41 -6.60 -4.29
N LEU A 51 11.19 -5.42 -3.72
CA LEU A 51 11.65 -4.16 -4.27
C LEU A 51 13.11 -3.92 -3.87
N GLN A 52 13.95 -3.51 -4.81
CA GLN A 52 15.38 -3.36 -4.58
C GLN A 52 15.76 -1.94 -4.20
N LYS A 53 14.95 -0.96 -4.61
CA LYS A 53 15.24 0.46 -4.41
C LYS A 53 13.97 1.29 -4.35
N LEU A 54 14.14 2.54 -3.89
CA LEU A 54 13.07 3.52 -3.74
C LEU A 54 12.28 3.77 -5.03
N GLU A 55 12.96 3.81 -6.17
CA GLU A 55 12.33 4.04 -7.48
C GLU A 55 11.32 2.93 -7.84
N ASP A 56 11.58 1.69 -7.42
CA ASP A 56 10.64 0.59 -7.64
C ASP A 56 9.34 0.84 -6.85
N LEU A 57 9.47 1.32 -5.60
CA LEU A 57 8.31 1.67 -4.76
C LEU A 57 7.55 2.90 -5.31
N GLN A 58 8.26 3.91 -5.79
CA GLN A 58 7.66 5.08 -6.44
C GLN A 58 6.87 4.68 -7.69
N ALA A 59 7.37 3.73 -8.49
CA ALA A 59 6.65 3.23 -9.66
C ALA A 59 5.32 2.54 -9.30
N VAL A 60 5.23 1.90 -8.13
CA VAL A 60 4.01 1.26 -7.62
C VAL A 60 2.99 2.26 -7.12
N ILE A 61 3.46 3.24 -6.34
CA ILE A 61 2.61 4.32 -5.80
C ILE A 61 2.09 5.21 -6.94
N GLY A 62 2.89 5.37 -7.99
CA GLY A 62 2.62 6.28 -9.09
C GLY A 62 2.85 7.74 -8.69
N THR A 63 2.43 8.66 -9.57
CA THR A 63 2.53 10.10 -9.32
C THR A 63 1.37 10.55 -8.45
N THR A 64 1.66 11.03 -7.25
CA THR A 64 0.67 11.67 -6.38
C THR A 64 0.61 13.17 -6.65
N ASP A 65 -0.34 13.62 -7.46
CA ASP A 65 -0.77 15.03 -7.49
C ASP A 65 -1.72 15.31 -6.30
N SER A 66 -1.46 14.71 -5.13
CA SER A 66 -2.41 14.78 -4.01
C SER A 66 -2.26 16.09 -3.24
N PRO A 67 -3.29 16.97 -3.23
CA PRO A 67 -3.28 18.18 -2.44
C PRO A 67 -3.39 17.91 -0.93
N THR A 68 -3.56 16.66 -0.49
CA THR A 68 -3.66 16.30 0.95
C THR A 68 -2.31 16.13 1.62
N LEU A 69 -1.20 16.17 0.86
CA LEU A 69 0.17 16.07 1.37
C LEU A 69 0.85 17.44 1.47
N THR A 70 0.08 18.54 1.40
CA THR A 70 0.59 19.92 1.47
C THR A 70 1.23 20.28 2.81
N ASP A 71 0.91 19.55 3.88
CA ASP A 71 1.47 19.76 5.23
C ASP A 71 2.61 18.80 5.54
N LEU A 72 3.27 18.24 4.53
CA LEU A 72 4.41 17.36 4.77
C LEU A 72 5.58 18.15 5.39
N GLN A 73 5.86 17.88 6.65
CA GLN A 73 7.04 18.42 7.31
C GLN A 73 8.29 17.74 6.75
N LEU A 74 9.06 18.50 5.96
CA LEU A 74 10.34 18.04 5.44
C LEU A 74 11.37 18.00 6.58
N PRO A 75 12.12 16.91 6.74
CA PRO A 75 13.20 16.86 7.71
C PRO A 75 14.34 17.81 7.29
N ALA A 76 15.15 18.23 8.26
CA ALA A 76 16.42 18.90 7.96
C ALA A 76 17.33 17.96 7.16
N ALA A 77 18.39 18.48 6.52
CA ALA A 77 19.32 17.61 5.79
C ALA A 77 19.97 16.57 6.73
N TRP A 78 20.20 15.36 6.22
CA TRP A 78 20.86 14.30 6.98
C TRP A 78 22.26 14.76 7.41
N PRO A 79 22.58 14.72 8.72
CA PRO A 79 23.87 15.20 9.20
C PRO A 79 25.05 14.39 8.63
N VAL A 80 26.15 15.06 8.28
CA VAL A 80 27.32 14.42 7.65
C VAL A 80 27.99 13.44 8.62
N GLU A 81 27.96 13.75 9.92
CA GLU A 81 28.42 12.88 11.00
C GLU A 81 27.66 11.55 11.06
N ASN A 82 26.47 11.47 10.47
CA ASN A 82 25.62 10.28 10.45
C ASN A 82 25.72 9.49 9.12
N ALA A 83 26.61 9.87 8.20
CA ALA A 83 26.70 9.25 6.88
C ALA A 83 26.98 7.72 6.95
N ASP A 84 27.81 7.31 7.92
CA ASP A 84 28.23 5.91 8.07
C ASP A 84 27.26 5.07 8.93
N LEU A 85 26.20 5.69 9.50
CA LEU A 85 25.23 4.95 10.32
C LEU A 85 24.55 3.84 9.51
N THR A 86 24.33 2.73 10.18
CA THR A 86 23.50 1.63 9.69
C THR A 86 22.08 1.74 10.22
N ALA A 87 21.15 1.07 9.54
CA ALA A 87 19.74 1.00 9.92
C ALA A 87 19.49 0.55 11.38
N LYS A 88 20.42 -0.20 11.99
CA LYS A 88 20.29 -0.72 13.36
C LYS A 88 20.81 0.24 14.43
N GLU A 89 21.54 1.27 14.02
CA GLU A 89 22.16 2.27 14.90
C GLU A 89 21.33 3.54 15.01
N LEU A 90 20.23 3.63 14.25
CA LEU A 90 19.31 4.75 14.32
C LEU A 90 18.62 4.79 15.69
N ASP A 91 18.66 5.94 16.33
CA ASP A 91 17.83 6.23 17.49
C ASP A 91 16.38 6.58 17.09
N GLY A 92 15.53 6.82 18.08
CA GLY A 92 14.11 7.11 17.82
C GLY A 92 13.85 8.41 17.04
N GLU A 93 14.68 9.44 17.22
CA GLU A 93 14.53 10.70 16.47
C GLU A 93 15.01 10.52 15.03
N GLN A 94 16.13 9.82 14.85
CA GLN A 94 16.69 9.50 13.56
C GLN A 94 15.76 8.60 12.73
N GLU A 95 15.13 7.60 13.35
CA GLU A 95 14.09 6.77 12.70
C GLU A 95 12.92 7.63 12.20
N VAL A 96 12.47 8.62 12.99
CA VAL A 96 11.39 9.55 12.57
C VAL A 96 11.83 10.40 11.39
N GLN A 97 13.05 10.95 11.40
CA GLN A 97 13.56 11.75 10.29
C GLN A 97 13.71 10.92 9.00
N VAL A 98 14.26 9.70 9.12
CA VAL A 98 14.40 8.77 7.99
C VAL A 98 13.04 8.38 7.43
N TYR A 99 12.03 8.15 8.27
CA TYR A 99 10.66 7.91 7.82
C TYR A 99 10.03 9.13 7.13
N GLN A 100 10.21 10.33 7.68
CA GLN A 100 9.75 11.57 7.04
C GLN A 100 10.42 11.79 5.67
N ALA A 101 11.71 11.48 5.55
CA ALA A 101 12.44 11.53 4.29
C ALA A 101 11.90 10.53 3.27
N LEU A 102 11.56 9.31 3.70
CA LEU A 102 10.90 8.32 2.83
C LEU A 102 9.58 8.90 2.29
N LEU A 103 8.70 9.40 3.16
CA LEU A 103 7.43 9.99 2.74
C LEU A 103 7.63 11.17 1.78
N ALA A 104 8.59 12.06 2.05
CA ALA A 104 8.93 13.15 1.15
C ALA A 104 9.35 12.66 -0.23
N ALA A 105 10.20 11.64 -0.30
CA ALA A 105 10.61 11.09 -1.58
C ALA A 105 9.46 10.41 -2.34
N LEU A 106 8.56 9.70 -1.64
CA LEU A 106 7.38 9.05 -2.24
C LEU A 106 6.30 10.03 -2.72
N THR A 107 6.36 11.28 -2.26
CA THR A 107 5.35 12.32 -2.53
C THR A 107 5.88 13.46 -3.40
N GLY A 108 6.97 13.21 -4.13
CA GLY A 108 7.51 14.13 -5.13
C GLY A 108 8.55 15.14 -4.61
N HIS A 109 8.93 15.09 -3.33
CA HIS A 109 9.93 15.98 -2.72
C HIS A 109 11.33 15.35 -2.66
N GLN A 110 11.65 14.39 -3.53
CA GLN A 110 12.92 13.65 -3.51
C GLN A 110 14.16 14.55 -3.52
N ALA A 111 14.14 15.66 -4.27
CA ALA A 111 15.25 16.61 -4.32
C ALA A 111 15.53 17.27 -2.96
N ALA A 112 14.51 17.44 -2.11
CA ALA A 112 14.67 18.04 -0.78
C ALA A 112 15.32 17.08 0.23
N VAL A 113 15.32 15.78 -0.06
CA VAL A 113 15.78 14.73 0.85
C VAL A 113 16.89 13.87 0.25
N GLU A 114 17.61 14.40 -0.74
CA GLU A 114 18.71 13.70 -1.42
C GLU A 114 19.79 13.21 -0.43
N SER A 115 20.06 14.00 0.62
CA SER A 115 21.00 13.63 1.69
C SER A 115 20.63 12.34 2.45
N TYR A 116 19.37 11.91 2.39
CA TYR A 116 18.89 10.68 3.03
C TYR A 116 19.00 9.43 2.13
N ALA A 117 19.37 9.56 0.85
CA ALA A 117 19.28 8.47 -0.12
C ALA A 117 19.99 7.18 0.33
N GLU A 118 21.19 7.32 0.92
CA GLU A 118 21.97 6.16 1.37
C GLU A 118 21.35 5.48 2.60
N ILE A 119 20.92 6.24 3.61
CA ILE A 119 20.31 5.66 4.80
C ILE A 119 18.94 5.04 4.48
N LEU A 120 18.16 5.64 3.57
CA LEU A 120 16.92 5.07 3.06
C LEU A 120 17.16 3.71 2.39
N ALA A 121 18.17 3.62 1.53
CA ALA A 121 18.55 2.37 0.88
C ALA A 121 18.91 1.30 1.91
N LYS A 122 19.76 1.62 2.90
CA LYS A 122 20.17 0.69 3.97
C LYS A 122 19.01 0.27 4.88
N ARG A 123 18.05 1.17 5.14
CA ARG A 123 16.98 0.98 6.14
C ARG A 123 15.77 0.23 5.60
N TYR A 124 15.41 0.47 4.35
CA TYR A 124 14.17 -0.04 3.78
C TYR A 124 14.38 -1.11 2.71
N PHE A 125 15.55 -1.17 2.06
CA PHE A 125 15.75 -2.03 0.91
C PHE A 125 16.82 -3.11 1.16
N PRO A 126 16.65 -4.34 0.62
CA PRO A 126 15.49 -4.80 -0.16
C PRO A 126 14.22 -4.96 0.70
N MET A 127 13.08 -4.52 0.16
CA MET A 127 11.78 -4.52 0.83
C MET A 127 10.88 -5.62 0.28
N LYS A 128 10.17 -6.36 1.15
CA LYS A 128 9.12 -7.27 0.71
C LYS A 128 7.79 -6.53 0.58
N LEU A 129 7.04 -6.85 -0.46
CA LEU A 129 5.73 -6.26 -0.74
C LEU A 129 4.73 -7.38 -1.00
N GLY A 130 3.62 -7.37 -0.26
CA GLY A 130 2.49 -8.27 -0.52
C GLY A 130 1.55 -7.67 -1.55
N VAL A 131 1.30 -8.36 -2.66
CA VAL A 131 0.43 -7.89 -3.74
C VAL A 131 -0.81 -8.76 -3.83
N PHE A 132 -1.98 -8.14 -3.70
CA PHE A 132 -3.28 -8.74 -3.96
C PHE A 132 -3.87 -8.12 -5.21
N ALA A 133 -4.04 -8.93 -6.26
CA ALA A 133 -4.58 -8.50 -7.53
C ALA A 133 -5.92 -9.19 -7.79
N ALA A 134 -6.95 -8.42 -8.12
CA ALA A 134 -8.28 -8.93 -8.46
C ALA A 134 -8.92 -8.08 -9.56
N GLU A 135 -9.92 -8.58 -10.26
CA GLU A 135 -10.74 -7.74 -11.14
C GLU A 135 -11.64 -6.83 -10.31
N ASP A 136 -12.59 -7.41 -9.55
CA ASP A 136 -13.56 -6.65 -8.77
C ASP A 136 -13.65 -7.17 -7.33
N ILE A 137 -13.68 -6.26 -6.36
CA ILE A 137 -13.86 -6.55 -4.93
C ILE A 137 -15.15 -5.88 -4.46
N VAL A 138 -16.03 -6.64 -3.81
CA VAL A 138 -17.25 -6.16 -3.16
C VAL A 138 -17.17 -6.48 -1.68
N VAL A 139 -17.18 -5.46 -0.83
CA VAL A 139 -17.33 -5.65 0.62
C VAL A 139 -18.80 -5.52 0.95
N GLN A 140 -19.38 -6.62 1.44
CA GLN A 140 -20.82 -6.72 1.64
C GLN A 140 -21.31 -5.89 2.82
N ALA A 141 -22.63 -5.65 2.85
CA ALA A 141 -23.26 -4.77 3.81
C ALA A 141 -22.91 -5.13 5.26
N GLY A 142 -22.42 -4.14 6.02
CA GLY A 142 -21.98 -4.29 7.41
C GLY A 142 -20.73 -5.16 7.62
N GLN A 143 -20.07 -5.61 6.55
CA GLN A 143 -18.89 -6.47 6.62
C GLN A 143 -17.59 -5.66 6.58
N GLN A 144 -16.50 -6.30 7.01
CA GLN A 144 -15.17 -5.71 7.00
C GLN A 144 -14.23 -6.51 6.09
N LEU A 145 -13.45 -5.79 5.30
CA LEU A 145 -12.25 -6.28 4.65
C LEU A 145 -11.04 -5.78 5.43
N ILE A 146 -10.31 -6.67 6.09
CA ILE A 146 -9.12 -6.34 6.89
C ILE A 146 -7.87 -6.65 6.08
N ILE A 147 -6.98 -5.69 5.95
CA ILE A 147 -5.68 -5.82 5.29
C ILE A 147 -4.60 -5.94 6.36
N GLU A 148 -4.05 -7.15 6.50
CA GLU A 148 -3.23 -7.58 7.64
C GLU A 148 -1.99 -8.34 7.15
N PRO A 149 -0.90 -7.68 6.77
CA PRO A 149 0.32 -8.36 6.36
C PRO A 149 1.09 -8.93 7.55
N GLN A 150 2.10 -9.74 7.23
CA GLN A 150 3.12 -10.15 8.18
C GLN A 150 4.03 -8.96 8.53
N GLY A 151 3.98 -8.51 9.79
CA GLY A 151 4.86 -7.46 10.30
C GLY A 151 4.47 -6.07 9.79
N HIS A 152 5.45 -5.30 9.32
CA HIS A 152 5.28 -3.93 8.83
C HIS A 152 5.50 -3.80 7.31
N ASP A 153 5.52 -4.93 6.59
CA ASP A 153 5.71 -4.95 5.16
C ASP A 153 4.51 -4.27 4.47
N PRO A 154 4.74 -3.36 3.50
CA PRO A 154 3.64 -2.72 2.80
C PRO A 154 2.84 -3.71 1.96
N VAL A 155 1.58 -3.38 1.73
CA VAL A 155 0.66 -4.15 0.90
C VAL A 155 0.17 -3.32 -0.28
N VAL A 156 0.11 -3.94 -1.46
CA VAL A 156 -0.58 -3.40 -2.63
C VAL A 156 -1.87 -4.18 -2.83
N VAL A 157 -2.99 -3.47 -2.88
CA VAL A 157 -4.24 -3.99 -3.41
C VAL A 157 -4.47 -3.32 -4.75
N THR A 158 -4.51 -4.11 -5.82
CA THR A 158 -4.77 -3.59 -7.17
C THR A 158 -5.96 -4.28 -7.80
N CYS A 159 -6.89 -3.49 -8.32
CA CYS A 159 -8.09 -4.01 -8.96
C CYS A 159 -8.76 -3.00 -9.89
N ASN A 160 -9.69 -3.49 -10.72
CA ASN A 160 -10.52 -2.64 -11.56
C ASN A 160 -11.54 -1.90 -10.69
N SER A 161 -12.20 -2.59 -9.77
CA SER A 161 -13.15 -1.92 -8.87
C SER A 161 -13.16 -2.42 -7.43
N ILE A 162 -13.45 -1.50 -6.51
CA ILE A 162 -13.86 -1.80 -5.14
C ILE A 162 -15.24 -1.21 -4.92
N THR A 163 -16.20 -2.04 -4.50
CA THR A 163 -17.55 -1.61 -4.09
C THR A 163 -17.74 -1.86 -2.60
N LEU A 164 -18.05 -0.82 -1.85
CA LEU A 164 -18.50 -0.90 -0.46
C LEU A 164 -20.03 -0.81 -0.42
N GLU A 165 -20.68 -1.91 -0.05
CA GLU A 165 -22.11 -1.92 0.28
C GLU A 165 -22.39 -1.12 1.57
N PRO A 166 -23.65 -0.79 1.88
CA PRO A 166 -23.96 0.05 3.04
C PRO A 166 -23.41 -0.52 4.36
N GLY A 167 -22.66 0.33 5.08
CA GLY A 167 -22.03 -0.04 6.36
C GLY A 167 -20.76 -0.89 6.22
N ALA A 168 -20.33 -1.23 5.01
CA ALA A 168 -19.08 -1.95 4.76
C ALA A 168 -17.86 -1.07 5.08
N GLN A 169 -16.76 -1.71 5.50
CA GLN A 169 -15.52 -1.04 5.86
C GLN A 169 -14.29 -1.75 5.30
N ILE A 170 -13.25 -0.97 5.02
CA ILE A 170 -11.89 -1.48 4.79
C ILE A 170 -11.07 -1.03 5.99
N VAL A 171 -10.40 -1.99 6.64
CA VAL A 171 -9.53 -1.74 7.79
C VAL A 171 -8.11 -2.05 7.36
N CYS A 172 -7.22 -1.06 7.46
CA CYS A 172 -5.80 -1.21 7.13
C CYS A 172 -4.99 -1.26 8.42
N GLU A 173 -4.41 -2.40 8.74
CA GLU A 173 -3.54 -2.57 9.92
C GLU A 173 -2.04 -2.40 9.58
N ALA A 174 -1.74 -2.03 8.33
CA ALA A 174 -0.40 -1.74 7.84
C ALA A 174 -0.42 -0.63 6.78
N PRO A 175 0.74 -0.14 6.31
CA PRO A 175 0.81 0.71 5.13
C PRO A 175 0.25 -0.01 3.90
N VAL A 176 -0.82 0.56 3.31
CA VAL A 176 -1.49 -0.01 2.13
C VAL A 176 -1.47 0.98 0.98
N ILE A 177 -1.10 0.49 -0.20
CA ILE A 177 -1.26 1.16 -1.49
C ILE A 177 -2.46 0.52 -2.18
N MET A 178 -3.48 1.31 -2.49
CA MET A 178 -4.67 0.84 -3.20
C MET A 178 -4.70 1.45 -4.61
N ASN A 179 -4.38 0.63 -5.62
CA ASN A 179 -4.44 1.01 -7.03
C ASN A 179 -5.75 0.51 -7.63
N VAL A 180 -6.79 1.33 -7.50
CA VAL A 180 -8.17 0.98 -7.86
C VAL A 180 -8.66 1.90 -8.97
N GLU A 181 -9.16 1.35 -10.06
CA GLU A 181 -9.69 2.17 -11.17
C GLU A 181 -11.05 2.80 -10.84
N THR A 182 -11.95 2.08 -10.18
CA THR A 182 -13.26 2.59 -9.74
C THR A 182 -13.55 2.23 -8.28
N PHE A 183 -13.72 3.23 -7.42
CA PHE A 183 -14.14 3.04 -6.03
C PHE A 183 -15.60 3.48 -5.83
N VAL A 184 -16.48 2.53 -5.55
CA VAL A 184 -17.93 2.76 -5.39
C VAL A 184 -18.28 2.65 -3.91
N LYS A 185 -18.83 3.71 -3.34
CA LYS A 185 -19.48 3.67 -2.03
C LYS A 185 -21.00 3.69 -2.22
N GLN A 186 -21.66 2.57 -1.96
CA GLN A 186 -23.11 2.51 -1.99
C GLN A 186 -23.67 3.15 -0.72
N THR A 187 -24.62 4.05 -0.90
CA THR A 187 -25.42 4.60 0.19
C THR A 187 -26.75 3.85 0.25
N ASN A 188 -27.32 3.72 1.46
CA ASN A 188 -28.72 3.30 1.56
C ASN A 188 -29.55 4.29 0.73
N ALA A 189 -30.28 3.80 -0.27
CA ALA A 189 -31.32 4.59 -0.89
C ALA A 189 -32.26 5.07 0.24
N GLN A 190 -32.34 6.38 0.45
CA GLN A 190 -33.32 6.96 1.35
C GLN A 190 -34.69 6.45 0.91
N GLY A 191 -35.43 5.88 1.85
CA GLY A 191 -36.67 5.15 1.60
C GLY A 191 -37.62 5.87 0.66
N ALA A 192 -38.00 5.19 -0.42
CA ALA A 192 -39.29 5.41 -1.05
C ALA A 192 -40.34 4.76 -0.14
N ASN A 193 -40.86 5.53 0.81
CA ASN A 193 -42.13 5.29 1.49
C ASN A 193 -43.01 6.52 1.31
#